data_AF-A0A849ZNR0-F1
#
_entry.id   AF-A0A849ZNR0-F1
#
_cell.length_a   1.000
_cell.length_b   1.000
_cell.length_c   1.000
_cell.angle_alpha   90.00
_cell.angle_beta   90.00
_cell.angle_gamma   90.00
#
_symmetry.space_group_name_H-M   'P 1'
#
loop_
_entity.id
_entity.type
_entity.pdbx_description
1 polymer ?
#
loop_
_entity_poly.entity_id
_entity_poly.type
_entity_poly.pdbx_seq_one_letter_code
_entity_poly.pdbx_strand_id
1 'polypeptide(L)'
;MAVKPGAAYSPEAGFPEIHPAFSDAEAKIESGRCLYCYDAPCVRACPTHIDIPKFIGRIHTGDVMGAARAILDANILGGTCARVCPVEELCEGACVEVALQRRPIPISALQRYAVDHVMHRRMRLFAPGAPTGKRVAIVGAGPAGLSCAFELRRAGHAVTIFDARELPGGVNTYTIAPYKHSVDFCLEEVEIVRQMGVEFRQGVLVGRDVTFEEIRSGSDAVFLGLGLGHTRKMGIPGEDLPGVWEALAYLEASRTAPPDKQPRAKVVAVVGGGNTAIDCATTAARLGAEMVMIIYRRGRADVPAFPYEQEIARMDEVLFVCNTLPVEVIAQNGRASALRCVRTQPGPPGPDGKSAFEVMPGSDRILGADQIIMALGQQPWEAVPGLENLKTTRGGLIEVDPVTHETSMPGVFCGGDAINGGGEVVDAVEHGKIAARGIHCRLFGLDAARLGLPGDNGSPRQTWHSVRRPSDIRPPAPAVAPAHH
;
A
#
# COMPACT_ATOMS: atom_id res chain seq x y z
N MET A 1 -0.64 2.85 25.20
CA MET A 1 -0.14 4.24 25.41
C MET A 1 0.42 4.77 24.10
N ALA A 2 -0.18 5.80 23.48
CA ALA A 2 0.38 6.43 22.29
C ALA A 2 1.73 7.07 22.62
N VAL A 3 2.73 6.91 21.73
CA VAL A 3 3.95 7.73 21.77
C VAL A 3 3.53 9.19 21.86
N LYS A 4 4.18 9.98 22.71
CA LYS A 4 3.87 11.41 22.84
C LYS A 4 3.78 12.04 21.44
N PRO A 5 2.69 12.77 21.13
CA PRO A 5 2.67 13.65 19.98
C PRO A 5 3.92 14.55 20.03
N GLY A 6 4.71 14.59 18.96
CA GLY A 6 5.97 15.33 18.94
C GLY A 6 7.22 14.60 19.44
N ALA A 7 7.22 13.25 19.51
CA ALA A 7 8.49 12.52 19.69
C ALA A 7 9.38 12.72 18.45
N ALA A 8 10.37 13.61 18.59
CA ALA A 8 11.32 13.94 17.53
C ALA A 8 12.12 12.71 17.07
N TYR A 9 12.54 12.73 15.81
CA TYR A 9 13.52 11.77 15.29
C TYR A 9 14.79 11.80 16.14
N SER A 10 15.27 10.63 16.55
CA SER A 10 16.61 10.46 17.08
C SER A 10 17.50 9.80 16.02
N PRO A 11 18.69 10.32 15.72
CA PRO A 11 19.65 9.64 14.84
C PRO A 11 19.97 8.21 15.29
N GLU A 12 19.93 7.94 16.59
CA GLU A 12 20.25 6.63 17.18
C GLU A 12 19.05 5.67 17.21
N ALA A 13 17.83 6.20 17.41
CA ALA A 13 16.61 5.39 17.58
C ALA A 13 15.66 5.43 16.37
N GLY A 14 15.97 6.24 15.35
CA GLY A 14 15.12 6.44 14.19
C GLY A 14 13.82 7.19 14.51
N PHE A 15 12.80 6.96 13.68
CA PHE A 15 11.45 7.45 13.94
C PHE A 15 10.72 6.45 14.84
N PRO A 16 10.18 6.89 15.99
CA PRO A 16 9.29 6.03 16.76
C PRO A 16 7.99 5.80 15.98
N GLU A 17 7.53 4.54 15.94
CA GLU A 17 6.26 4.22 15.30
C GLU A 17 5.09 4.87 16.06
N ILE A 18 4.18 5.50 15.33
CA ILE A 18 3.07 6.29 15.91
C ILE A 18 2.03 5.45 16.67
N HIS A 19 1.92 4.16 16.35
CA HIS A 19 0.93 3.26 16.91
C HIS A 19 1.61 2.05 17.55
N PRO A 20 2.08 2.11 18.81
CA PRO A 20 2.79 1.00 19.44
C PRO A 20 1.91 -0.25 19.54
N ALA A 21 2.56 -1.41 19.54
CA ALA A 21 1.88 -2.70 19.71
C ALA A 21 1.16 -2.78 21.07
N PHE A 22 0.03 -3.48 21.11
CA PHE A 22 -0.63 -3.80 22.37
C PHE A 22 0.22 -4.73 23.22
N SER A 23 0.16 -4.52 24.53
CA SER A 23 0.51 -5.53 25.53
C SER A 23 -0.49 -6.68 25.54
N ASP A 24 -0.10 -7.83 26.11
CA ASP A 24 -0.99 -8.98 26.28
C ASP A 24 -2.30 -8.61 27.02
N ALA A 25 -2.21 -7.73 28.02
CA ALA A 25 -3.37 -7.25 28.78
C ALA A 25 -4.30 -6.37 27.93
N GLU A 26 -3.75 -5.40 27.20
CA GLU A 26 -4.53 -4.54 26.27
C GLU A 26 -5.19 -5.40 25.19
N ALA A 27 -4.45 -6.32 24.57
CA ALA A 27 -4.97 -7.21 23.53
C ALA A 27 -6.11 -8.10 24.06
N LYS A 28 -5.97 -8.66 25.26
CA LYS A 28 -7.01 -9.49 25.89
C LYS A 28 -8.29 -8.71 26.21
N ILE A 29 -8.16 -7.47 26.68
CA ILE A 29 -9.30 -6.59 27.00
C ILE A 29 -10.01 -6.17 25.72
N GLU A 30 -9.27 -5.65 24.73
CA GLU A 30 -9.85 -5.14 23.49
C GLU A 30 -10.44 -6.26 22.63
N SER A 31 -9.82 -7.45 22.60
CA SER A 31 -10.40 -8.60 21.89
C SER A 31 -11.71 -9.08 22.51
N GLY A 32 -11.87 -8.94 23.83
CA GLY A 32 -13.09 -9.30 24.56
C GLY A 32 -14.29 -8.38 24.25
N ARG A 33 -14.06 -7.22 23.62
CA ARG A 33 -15.13 -6.30 23.20
C ARG A 33 -15.78 -6.71 21.87
N CYS A 34 -15.12 -7.54 21.07
CA CYS A 34 -15.65 -7.93 19.76
C CYS A 34 -16.95 -8.71 19.90
N LEU A 35 -17.96 -8.35 19.10
CA LEU A 35 -19.26 -9.01 19.10
C LEU A 35 -19.30 -10.32 18.28
N TYR A 36 -18.19 -10.68 17.63
CA TYR A 36 -18.06 -11.87 16.78
C TYR A 36 -19.21 -12.05 15.77
N CYS A 37 -19.52 -10.96 15.06
CA CYS A 37 -20.64 -10.91 14.10
C CYS A 37 -20.54 -12.03 13.05
N TYR A 38 -21.66 -12.70 12.76
CA TYR A 38 -21.73 -13.79 11.77
C TYR A 38 -21.43 -13.31 10.34
N ASP A 39 -22.15 -12.28 9.87
CA ASP A 39 -21.90 -11.60 8.59
C ASP A 39 -21.14 -10.30 8.86
N ALA A 40 -19.90 -10.45 9.32
CA ALA A 40 -19.10 -9.35 9.85
C ALA A 40 -18.83 -8.27 8.80
N PRO A 41 -19.36 -7.03 8.96
CA PRO A 41 -19.17 -5.97 7.97
C PRO A 41 -17.69 -5.58 7.82
N CYS A 42 -16.90 -5.71 8.88
CA CYS A 42 -15.47 -5.45 8.86
C CYS A 42 -14.70 -6.41 7.93
N VAL A 43 -15.17 -7.64 7.73
CA VAL A 43 -14.58 -8.61 6.79
C VAL A 43 -14.87 -8.21 5.34
N ARG A 44 -16.10 -7.74 5.07
CA ARG A 44 -16.49 -7.25 3.73
C ARG A 44 -15.76 -5.96 3.36
N ALA A 45 -15.52 -5.09 4.34
CA ALA A 45 -14.78 -3.84 4.13
C ALA A 45 -13.27 -4.04 4.01
N CYS A 46 -12.73 -5.20 4.38
CA CYS A 46 -11.32 -5.52 4.20
C CYS A 46 -11.10 -6.09 2.78
N PRO A 47 -10.28 -5.47 1.93
CA PRO A 47 -10.06 -5.95 0.56
C PRO A 47 -9.50 -7.38 0.49
N THR A 48 -8.65 -7.75 1.45
CA THR A 48 -8.10 -9.12 1.54
C THR A 48 -9.03 -10.13 2.23
N HIS A 49 -10.23 -9.70 2.66
CA HIS A 49 -11.24 -10.52 3.32
C HIS A 49 -10.72 -11.32 4.52
N ILE A 50 -9.88 -10.68 5.35
CA ILE A 50 -9.38 -11.30 6.59
C ILE A 50 -10.59 -11.63 7.47
N ASP A 51 -10.65 -12.86 7.98
CA ASP A 51 -11.66 -13.29 8.96
C ASP A 51 -11.37 -12.67 10.34
N ILE A 52 -11.81 -11.42 10.49
CA ILE A 52 -11.57 -10.56 11.65
C ILE A 52 -12.15 -11.16 12.94
N PRO A 53 -13.44 -11.56 13.00
CA PRO A 53 -13.99 -12.21 14.19
C PRO A 53 -13.17 -13.42 14.64
N LYS A 54 -12.73 -14.26 13.70
CA LYS A 54 -11.98 -15.47 14.01
C LYS A 54 -10.61 -15.18 14.59
N PHE A 55 -9.81 -14.29 13.99
CA PHE A 55 -8.48 -14.01 14.54
C PHE A 55 -8.60 -13.29 15.88
N ILE A 56 -9.58 -12.39 16.05
CA ILE A 56 -9.81 -11.71 17.33
C ILE A 56 -10.24 -12.73 18.40
N GLY A 57 -11.11 -13.68 18.05
CA GLY A 57 -11.50 -14.76 18.95
C GLY A 57 -10.31 -15.61 19.40
N ARG A 58 -9.38 -15.90 18.50
CA ARG A 58 -8.13 -16.60 18.82
C ARG A 58 -7.22 -15.80 19.76
N ILE A 59 -7.09 -14.49 19.57
CA ILE A 59 -6.41 -13.61 20.55
C ILE A 59 -7.11 -13.70 21.90
N HIS A 60 -8.44 -13.63 21.91
CA HIS A 60 -9.22 -13.71 23.14
C HIS A 60 -9.04 -15.04 23.89
N THR A 61 -8.91 -16.16 23.20
CA THR A 61 -8.68 -17.47 23.85
C THR A 61 -7.21 -17.77 24.14
N GLY A 62 -6.28 -16.88 23.77
CA GLY A 62 -4.84 -17.03 23.99
C GLY A 62 -4.09 -17.75 22.87
N ASP A 63 -4.76 -18.12 21.78
CA ASP A 63 -4.15 -18.70 20.57
C ASP A 63 -3.59 -17.60 19.64
N VAL A 64 -2.56 -16.89 20.10
CA VAL A 64 -1.97 -15.77 19.35
C VAL A 64 -1.33 -16.24 18.03
N MET A 65 -0.67 -17.40 18.04
CA MET A 65 -0.08 -17.98 16.83
C MET A 65 -1.15 -18.33 15.80
N GLY A 66 -2.27 -18.92 16.22
CA GLY A 66 -3.40 -19.19 15.34
C GLY A 66 -4.04 -17.91 14.82
N ALA A 67 -4.11 -16.83 15.61
CA ALA A 67 -4.59 -15.53 15.15
C ALA A 67 -3.67 -14.98 14.04
N ALA A 68 -2.36 -14.95 14.28
CA ALA A 68 -1.36 -14.50 13.31
C ALA A 68 -1.43 -15.30 12.01
N ARG A 69 -1.61 -16.61 12.11
CA ARG A 69 -1.79 -17.48 10.96
C ARG A 69 -3.04 -17.18 10.16
N ALA A 70 -4.17 -16.89 10.82
CA ALA A 70 -5.40 -16.52 10.13
C ALA A 70 -5.26 -15.18 9.38
N ILE A 71 -4.55 -14.21 9.97
CA ILE A 71 -4.24 -12.93 9.33
C ILE A 71 -3.35 -13.16 8.10
N LEU A 72 -2.20 -13.81 8.29
CA LEU A 72 -1.17 -13.98 7.25
C LEU A 72 -1.60 -14.93 6.12
N ASP A 73 -2.57 -15.82 6.36
CA ASP A 73 -3.16 -16.68 5.34
C ASP A 73 -4.02 -15.87 4.35
N ALA A 74 -4.67 -14.82 4.82
CA ALA A 74 -5.49 -13.92 3.99
C ALA A 74 -4.70 -12.73 3.44
N ASN A 75 -3.70 -12.25 4.18
CA ASN A 75 -2.87 -11.11 3.84
C ASN A 75 -1.43 -11.32 4.34
N ILE A 76 -0.53 -11.72 3.45
CA ILE A 76 0.87 -12.01 3.81
C ILE A 76 1.66 -10.78 4.28
N LEU A 77 1.18 -9.57 3.94
CA LEU A 77 1.73 -8.29 4.42
C LEU A 77 0.88 -7.70 5.55
N GLY A 78 0.29 -8.59 6.37
CA GLY A 78 -0.55 -8.23 7.49
C GLY A 78 0.16 -7.38 8.54
N GLY A 79 1.49 -7.44 8.61
CA GLY A 79 2.28 -6.61 9.51
C GLY A 79 2.36 -5.15 9.06
N THR A 80 2.66 -4.90 7.78
CA THR A 80 2.57 -3.56 7.19
C THR A 80 1.14 -3.05 7.23
N CYS A 81 0.17 -3.85 6.79
CA CYS A 81 -1.25 -3.44 6.76
C CYS A 81 -1.80 -3.08 8.14
N ALA A 82 -1.32 -3.73 9.21
CA ALA A 82 -1.69 -3.38 10.58
C ALA A 82 -1.17 -2.00 11.04
N ARG A 83 -0.24 -1.40 10.29
CA ARG A 83 0.37 -0.10 10.60
C ARG A 83 -0.09 1.01 9.66
N VAL A 84 -0.50 0.68 8.44
CA VAL A 84 -0.71 1.67 7.36
C VAL A 84 -2.11 1.69 6.78
N CYS A 85 -2.94 0.67 7.02
CA CYS A 85 -4.30 0.66 6.45
C CYS A 85 -5.12 1.83 7.00
N PRO A 86 -5.91 2.52 6.15
CA PRO A 86 -6.89 3.51 6.58
C PRO A 86 -8.09 2.83 7.21
N VAL A 87 -7.93 2.28 8.41
CA VAL A 87 -8.93 1.42 9.04
C VAL A 87 -10.28 2.11 9.29
N GLU A 88 -10.28 3.43 9.47
CA GLU A 88 -11.50 4.24 9.59
C GLU A 88 -12.33 4.27 8.29
N GLU A 89 -11.69 4.08 7.13
CA GLU A 89 -12.35 3.97 5.82
C GLU A 89 -12.67 2.52 5.46
N LEU A 90 -12.13 1.56 6.23
CA LEU A 90 -12.19 0.13 5.96
C LEU A 90 -12.82 -0.63 7.14
N CYS A 91 -12.07 -1.55 7.75
CA CYS A 91 -12.58 -2.55 8.67
C CYS A 91 -13.08 -1.97 9.99
N GLU A 92 -12.42 -0.95 10.55
CA GLU A 92 -12.83 -0.32 11.81
C GLU A 92 -14.00 0.65 11.60
N GLY A 93 -14.03 1.38 10.48
CA GLY A 93 -15.16 2.22 10.07
C GLY A 93 -16.45 1.42 9.84
N ALA A 94 -16.32 0.20 9.30
CA ALA A 94 -17.44 -0.71 9.10
C ALA A 94 -17.86 -1.47 10.37
N CYS A 95 -17.15 -1.32 11.49
CA CYS A 95 -17.45 -2.06 12.71
C CYS A 95 -18.84 -1.70 13.26
N VAL A 96 -19.62 -2.71 13.69
CA VAL A 96 -20.97 -2.52 14.25
C VAL A 96 -20.97 -1.58 15.47
N GLU A 97 -19.88 -1.53 16.23
CA GLU A 97 -19.72 -0.58 17.34
C GLU A 97 -19.84 0.88 16.90
N VAL A 98 -19.40 1.23 15.68
CA VAL A 98 -19.54 2.59 15.12
C VAL A 98 -21.01 2.94 14.92
N ALA A 99 -21.81 2.00 14.39
CA ALA A 99 -23.25 2.19 14.22
C ALA A 99 -23.98 2.35 15.57
N LEU A 100 -23.43 1.80 16.64
CA LEU A 100 -23.91 1.97 18.01
C LEU A 100 -23.37 3.24 18.70
N GLN A 101 -22.69 4.13 17.97
CA GLN A 101 -22.05 5.34 18.49
C GLN A 101 -21.02 5.04 19.60
N ARG A 102 -20.32 3.92 19.48
CA ARG A 102 -19.24 3.50 20.38
C ARG A 102 -17.91 3.46 19.64
N ARG A 103 -16.82 3.39 20.41
CA ARG A 103 -15.48 3.23 19.83
C ARG A 103 -15.40 1.88 19.09
N PRO A 104 -14.94 1.83 17.84
CA PRO A 104 -14.75 0.57 17.12
C PRO A 104 -13.78 -0.37 17.85
N ILE A 105 -13.82 -1.64 17.48
CA ILE A 105 -12.79 -2.59 17.86
C ILE A 105 -11.47 -2.16 17.19
N PRO A 106 -10.35 -2.05 17.92
CA PRO A 106 -9.06 -1.66 17.35
C PRO A 106 -8.44 -2.85 16.57
N ILE A 107 -9.01 -3.16 15.42
CA ILE A 107 -8.69 -4.32 14.59
C ILE A 107 -7.22 -4.29 14.15
N SER A 108 -6.73 -3.14 13.69
CA SER A 108 -5.32 -2.94 13.30
C SER A 108 -4.35 -3.25 14.44
N ALA A 109 -4.61 -2.75 15.65
CA ALA A 109 -3.76 -2.97 16.81
C ALA A 109 -3.77 -4.44 17.27
N LEU A 110 -4.91 -5.11 17.19
CA LEU A 110 -5.03 -6.55 17.45
C LEU A 110 -4.32 -7.39 16.38
N GLN A 111 -4.42 -6.99 15.11
CA GLN A 111 -3.71 -7.59 13.99
C GLN A 111 -2.20 -7.47 14.19
N ARG A 112 -1.72 -6.27 14.53
CA ARG A 112 -0.32 -5.98 14.85
C ARG A 112 0.16 -6.87 16.00
N TYR A 113 -0.57 -6.93 17.10
CA TYR A 113 -0.23 -7.76 18.25
C TYR A 113 0.03 -9.22 17.85
N ALA A 114 -0.84 -9.80 17.04
CA ALA A 114 -0.70 -11.18 16.61
C ALA A 114 0.46 -11.36 15.61
N VAL A 115 0.62 -10.48 14.63
CA VAL A 115 1.67 -10.60 13.61
C VAL A 115 3.06 -10.34 14.20
N ASP A 116 3.22 -9.29 15.01
CA ASP A 116 4.49 -8.99 15.70
C ASP A 116 4.91 -10.16 16.60
N HIS A 117 3.95 -10.87 17.23
CA HIS A 117 4.23 -12.05 18.07
C HIS A 117 4.98 -13.16 17.31
N VAL A 118 4.58 -13.46 16.07
CA VAL A 118 5.20 -14.53 15.27
C VAL A 118 6.46 -14.04 14.54
N MET A 119 6.49 -12.78 14.12
CA MET A 119 7.63 -12.17 13.43
C MET A 119 8.85 -12.03 14.36
N HIS A 120 8.67 -11.46 15.56
CA HIS A 120 9.77 -11.31 16.53
C HIS A 120 10.37 -12.65 16.97
N ARG A 121 9.57 -13.72 16.95
CA ARG A 121 9.99 -15.09 17.27
C ARG A 121 10.51 -15.87 16.05
N ARG A 122 10.51 -15.25 14.86
CA ARG A 122 10.91 -15.85 13.58
C ARG A 122 10.21 -17.20 13.32
N MET A 123 8.93 -17.26 13.67
CA MET A 123 8.15 -18.49 13.55
C MET A 123 7.79 -18.76 12.09
N ARG A 124 8.12 -19.97 11.62
CA ARG A 124 7.71 -20.43 10.29
C ARG A 124 6.29 -20.95 10.34
N LEU A 125 5.37 -20.18 9.75
CA LEU A 125 3.97 -20.58 9.69
C LEU A 125 3.67 -21.36 8.40
N PHE A 126 4.24 -20.97 7.27
CA PHE A 126 3.90 -21.52 5.95
C PHE A 126 5.03 -22.35 5.36
N ALA A 127 4.66 -23.24 4.45
CA ALA A 127 5.56 -24.05 3.64
C ALA A 127 5.06 -24.05 2.19
N PRO A 128 5.95 -24.16 1.20
CA PRO A 128 5.55 -24.24 -0.19
C PRO A 128 4.76 -25.53 -0.49
N GLY A 129 3.91 -25.46 -1.51
CA GLY A 129 3.18 -26.61 -2.03
C GLY A 129 4.08 -27.60 -2.78
N ALA A 130 3.53 -28.77 -3.10
CA ALA A 130 4.22 -29.77 -3.90
C ALA A 130 4.59 -29.21 -5.29
N PRO A 131 5.83 -29.43 -5.79
CA PRO A 131 6.28 -28.88 -7.06
C PRO A 131 5.35 -29.20 -8.22
N THR A 132 4.91 -28.19 -8.95
CA THR A 132 4.04 -28.38 -10.13
C THR A 132 4.82 -28.54 -11.44
N GLY A 133 6.12 -28.28 -11.44
CA GLY A 133 6.95 -28.19 -12.64
C GLY A 133 6.70 -26.94 -13.50
N LYS A 134 5.90 -25.98 -13.01
CA LYS A 134 5.62 -24.71 -13.71
C LYS A 134 6.46 -23.57 -13.13
N ARG A 135 6.87 -22.64 -13.99
CA ARG A 135 7.72 -21.48 -13.65
C ARG A 135 6.95 -20.19 -13.92
N VAL A 136 6.99 -19.26 -12.97
CA VAL A 136 6.34 -17.96 -13.09
C VAL A 136 7.35 -16.87 -12.77
N ALA A 137 7.43 -15.87 -13.65
CA ALA A 137 8.21 -14.66 -13.40
C ALA A 137 7.32 -13.53 -12.88
N ILE A 138 7.85 -12.73 -11.97
CA ILE A 138 7.19 -11.56 -11.41
C ILE A 138 8.09 -10.36 -11.65
N VAL A 139 7.54 -9.29 -12.24
CA VAL A 139 8.26 -8.03 -12.44
C VAL A 139 7.76 -7.02 -11.40
N GLY A 140 8.61 -6.71 -10.42
CA GLY A 140 8.33 -5.86 -9.27
C GLY A 140 8.15 -6.63 -7.96
N ALA A 141 8.96 -6.29 -6.96
CA ALA A 141 8.97 -6.82 -5.60
C ALA A 141 8.15 -5.95 -4.62
N GLY A 142 7.18 -5.18 -5.12
CA GLY A 142 6.22 -4.44 -4.30
C GLY A 142 5.14 -5.34 -3.69
N PRO A 143 4.16 -4.77 -2.96
CA PRO A 143 3.12 -5.51 -2.26
C PRO A 143 2.38 -6.55 -3.12
N ALA A 144 1.98 -6.17 -4.33
CA ALA A 144 1.28 -7.07 -5.25
C ALA A 144 2.16 -8.25 -5.71
N GLY A 145 3.43 -7.98 -6.02
CA GLY A 145 4.39 -9.01 -6.44
C GLY A 145 4.71 -10.00 -5.32
N LEU A 146 4.93 -9.50 -4.09
CA LEU A 146 5.17 -10.35 -2.90
C LEU A 146 3.98 -11.24 -2.58
N SER A 147 2.77 -10.67 -2.62
CA SER A 147 1.52 -11.42 -2.44
C SER A 147 1.34 -12.50 -3.49
N CYS A 148 1.51 -12.14 -4.77
CA CYS A 148 1.42 -13.09 -5.89
C CYS A 148 2.43 -14.23 -5.75
N ALA A 149 3.69 -13.89 -5.42
CA ALA A 149 4.75 -14.87 -5.21
C ALA A 149 4.43 -15.85 -4.10
N PHE A 150 3.98 -15.35 -2.95
CA PHE A 150 3.60 -16.18 -1.81
C PHE A 150 2.51 -17.20 -2.19
N GLU A 151 1.44 -16.74 -2.83
CA GLU A 151 0.31 -17.58 -3.24
C GLU A 151 0.72 -18.62 -4.30
N LEU A 152 1.55 -18.24 -5.29
CA LEU A 152 2.07 -19.17 -6.29
C LEU A 152 3.02 -20.22 -5.68
N ARG A 153 3.82 -19.84 -4.67
CA ARG A 153 4.65 -20.81 -3.93
C ARG A 153 3.81 -21.76 -3.08
N ARG A 154 2.71 -21.30 -2.48
CA ARG A 154 1.72 -22.19 -1.83
C ARG A 154 1.09 -23.16 -2.83
N ALA A 155 0.85 -22.72 -4.06
CA ALA A 155 0.42 -23.59 -5.15
C ALA A 155 1.57 -24.47 -5.72
N GLY A 156 2.81 -24.33 -5.24
CA GLY A 156 3.92 -25.20 -5.63
C GLY A 156 4.62 -24.84 -6.95
N HIS A 157 4.34 -23.66 -7.52
CA HIS A 157 5.04 -23.15 -8.70
C HIS A 157 6.43 -22.64 -8.35
N ALA A 158 7.41 -22.79 -9.24
CA ALA A 158 8.67 -22.09 -9.11
C ALA A 158 8.47 -20.60 -9.44
N VAL A 159 8.99 -19.70 -8.61
CA VAL A 159 8.76 -18.25 -8.75
C VAL A 159 10.08 -17.49 -8.66
N THR A 160 10.30 -16.61 -9.64
CA THR A 160 11.41 -15.65 -9.66
C THR A 160 10.86 -14.23 -9.74
N ILE A 161 11.24 -13.37 -8.79
CA ILE A 161 10.93 -11.93 -8.80
C ILE A 161 12.13 -11.17 -9.37
N PHE A 162 11.87 -10.32 -10.36
CA PHE A 162 12.80 -9.34 -10.90
C PHE A 162 12.43 -7.96 -10.38
N ASP A 163 13.38 -7.24 -9.80
CA ASP A 163 13.14 -5.88 -9.30
C ASP A 163 14.30 -4.96 -9.67
N ALA A 164 13.97 -3.75 -10.11
CA ALA A 164 14.94 -2.74 -10.51
C ALA A 164 15.73 -2.16 -9.34
N ARG A 165 15.22 -2.30 -8.11
CA ARG A 165 15.79 -1.76 -6.89
C ARG A 165 16.60 -2.83 -6.15
N GLU A 166 17.56 -2.36 -5.35
CA GLU A 166 18.44 -3.23 -4.56
C GLU A 166 17.73 -3.89 -3.38
N LEU A 167 16.85 -3.17 -2.67
CA LEU A 167 16.00 -3.73 -1.62
C LEU A 167 14.61 -4.07 -2.18
N PRO A 168 14.02 -5.23 -1.81
CA PRO A 168 12.66 -5.60 -2.20
C PRO A 168 11.64 -4.87 -1.31
N GLY A 169 10.36 -4.94 -1.63
CA GLY A 169 9.26 -4.38 -0.83
C GLY A 169 8.57 -3.16 -1.44
N GLY A 170 9.10 -2.60 -2.55
CA GLY A 170 8.49 -1.49 -3.26
C GLY A 170 8.14 -0.31 -2.34
N VAL A 171 6.92 0.23 -2.47
CA VAL A 171 6.46 1.38 -1.68
C VAL A 171 6.59 1.16 -0.16
N ASN A 172 6.43 -0.06 0.35
CA ASN A 172 6.60 -0.34 1.78
C ASN A 172 8.02 -0.01 2.23
N THR A 173 9.01 -0.42 1.44
CA THR A 173 10.42 -0.20 1.80
C THR A 173 10.86 1.23 1.54
N TYR A 174 10.45 1.81 0.41
CA TYR A 174 11.01 3.07 -0.06
C TYR A 174 10.17 4.31 0.26
N THR A 175 8.84 4.25 0.31
CA THR A 175 8.04 5.49 0.26
C THR A 175 7.00 5.63 1.35
N ILE A 176 6.56 4.56 2.03
CA ILE A 176 5.69 4.72 3.20
C ILE A 176 6.42 5.57 4.25
N ALA A 177 5.71 6.48 4.92
CA ALA A 177 6.35 7.40 5.85
C ALA A 177 7.15 6.66 6.97
N PRO A 178 8.36 7.13 7.32
CA PRO A 178 9.24 6.47 8.29
C PRO A 178 8.66 6.34 9.70
N TYR A 179 7.72 7.20 10.07
CA TYR A 179 7.03 7.11 11.36
C TYR A 179 5.90 6.07 11.41
N LYS A 180 5.54 5.45 10.28
CA LYS A 180 4.54 4.36 10.22
C LYS A 180 5.21 3.00 10.47
N HIS A 181 6.38 2.77 9.88
CA HIS A 181 7.26 1.63 10.17
C HIS A 181 8.66 1.82 9.58
N SER A 182 9.62 1.05 10.10
CA SER A 182 11.02 1.04 9.63
C SER A 182 11.19 0.27 8.31
N VAL A 183 12.37 0.45 7.69
CA VAL A 183 12.81 -0.36 6.54
C VAL A 183 13.06 -1.80 6.96
N ASP A 184 13.71 -2.01 8.10
CA ASP A 184 14.03 -3.34 8.63
C ASP A 184 12.77 -4.20 8.80
N PHE A 185 11.70 -3.60 9.33
CA PHE A 185 10.41 -4.28 9.47
C PHE A 185 9.87 -4.77 8.12
N CYS A 186 9.95 -3.97 7.07
CA CYS A 186 9.53 -4.40 5.72
C CYS A 186 10.36 -5.56 5.21
N LEU A 187 11.67 -5.54 5.45
CA LEU A 187 12.57 -6.62 5.03
C LEU A 187 12.29 -7.91 5.79
N GLU A 188 11.88 -7.82 7.06
CA GLU A 188 11.40 -8.99 7.83
C GLU A 188 10.14 -9.60 7.22
N GLU A 189 9.17 -8.81 6.76
CA GLU A 189 8.00 -9.34 6.03
C GLU A 189 8.39 -9.97 4.69
N VAL A 190 9.33 -9.37 3.94
CA VAL A 190 9.84 -9.97 2.71
C VAL A 190 10.52 -11.31 2.97
N GLU A 191 11.21 -11.45 4.09
CA GLU A 191 11.88 -12.70 4.46
C GLU A 191 10.88 -13.85 4.64
N ILE A 192 9.65 -13.59 5.10
CA ILE A 192 8.58 -14.60 5.15
C ILE A 192 8.29 -15.16 3.75
N VAL A 193 8.23 -14.29 2.74
CA VAL A 193 8.02 -14.69 1.33
C VAL A 193 9.27 -15.40 0.78
N ARG A 194 10.48 -14.90 1.08
CA ARG A 194 11.74 -15.54 0.66
C ARG A 194 11.85 -16.96 1.20
N GLN A 195 11.41 -17.21 2.43
CA GLN A 195 11.42 -18.54 3.05
C GLN A 195 10.49 -19.56 2.37
N MET A 196 9.55 -19.11 1.54
CA MET A 196 8.77 -19.99 0.67
C MET A 196 9.58 -20.52 -0.53
N GLY A 197 10.84 -20.10 -0.68
CA GLY A 197 11.72 -20.47 -1.78
C GLY A 197 11.49 -19.64 -3.03
N VAL A 198 11.11 -18.37 -2.88
CA VAL A 198 11.07 -17.40 -3.97
C VAL A 198 12.49 -16.94 -4.29
N GLU A 199 12.84 -16.95 -5.57
CA GLU A 199 14.10 -16.41 -6.04
C GLU A 199 13.97 -14.91 -6.29
N PHE A 200 14.91 -14.10 -5.79
CA PHE A 200 14.94 -12.66 -5.99
C PHE A 200 16.12 -12.27 -6.89
N ARG A 201 15.83 -11.57 -7.97
CA ARG A 201 16.78 -10.94 -8.91
C ARG A 201 16.64 -9.42 -8.78
N GLN A 202 17.36 -8.88 -7.79
CA GLN A 202 17.35 -7.46 -7.41
C GLN A 202 18.37 -6.67 -8.22
N GLY A 203 18.18 -5.35 -8.34
CA GLY A 203 19.02 -4.49 -9.16
C GLY A 203 18.93 -4.76 -10.68
N VAL A 204 17.87 -5.45 -11.12
CA VAL A 204 17.64 -5.83 -12.52
C VAL A 204 16.47 -5.03 -13.08
N LEU A 205 16.77 -4.07 -13.96
CA LEU A 205 15.75 -3.31 -14.66
C LEU A 205 15.28 -4.06 -15.91
N VAL A 206 14.06 -4.60 -15.85
CA VAL A 206 13.41 -5.23 -17.01
C VAL A 206 13.17 -4.21 -18.12
N GLY A 207 13.54 -4.58 -19.35
CA GLY A 207 13.56 -3.69 -20.52
C GLY A 207 14.91 -3.03 -20.79
N ARG A 208 15.87 -3.10 -19.85
CA ARG A 208 17.25 -2.62 -20.03
C ARG A 208 18.29 -3.71 -19.80
N ASP A 209 18.27 -4.31 -18.62
CA ASP A 209 19.27 -5.28 -18.18
C ASP A 209 18.90 -6.71 -18.61
N VAL A 210 17.59 -7.01 -18.64
CA VAL A 210 16.99 -8.21 -19.23
C VAL A 210 15.74 -7.79 -20.01
N THR A 211 15.53 -8.32 -21.20
CA THR A 211 14.35 -7.97 -22.00
C THR A 211 13.09 -8.67 -21.47
N PHE A 212 11.93 -8.05 -21.67
CA PHE A 212 10.66 -8.67 -21.30
C PHE A 212 10.42 -10.00 -22.03
N GLU A 213 10.83 -10.13 -23.30
CA GLU A 213 10.66 -11.36 -24.08
C GLU A 213 11.53 -12.51 -23.59
N GLU A 214 12.74 -12.24 -23.09
CA GLU A 214 13.57 -13.25 -22.42
C GLU A 214 12.88 -13.78 -21.15
N ILE A 215 12.30 -12.90 -20.34
CA ILE A 215 11.54 -13.29 -19.14
C ILE A 215 10.32 -14.13 -19.53
N ARG A 216 9.59 -13.69 -20.56
CA ARG A 216 8.36 -14.34 -21.03
C ARG A 216 8.65 -15.71 -21.63
N SER A 217 9.68 -15.86 -22.45
CA SER A 217 10.08 -17.15 -23.03
C SER A 217 10.67 -18.13 -22.00
N GLY A 218 11.25 -17.61 -20.92
CA GLY A 218 11.80 -18.41 -19.81
C GLY A 218 10.74 -18.94 -18.82
N SER A 219 9.49 -18.49 -18.91
CA SER A 219 8.45 -18.71 -17.90
C SER A 219 7.15 -19.21 -18.52
N ASP A 220 6.34 -19.96 -17.78
CA ASP A 220 5.01 -20.38 -18.25
C ASP A 220 3.97 -19.25 -18.12
N ALA A 221 4.20 -18.28 -17.24
CA ALA A 221 3.40 -17.07 -17.06
C ALA A 221 4.23 -15.93 -16.47
N VAL A 222 3.76 -14.69 -16.64
CA VAL A 222 4.38 -13.49 -16.06
C VAL A 222 3.35 -12.65 -15.31
N PHE A 223 3.72 -12.14 -14.14
CA PHE A 223 2.95 -11.15 -13.39
C PHE A 223 3.67 -9.80 -13.35
N LEU A 224 2.93 -8.73 -13.60
CA LEU A 224 3.39 -7.34 -13.60
C LEU A 224 2.90 -6.64 -12.33
N GLY A 225 3.85 -6.33 -11.43
CA GLY A 225 3.66 -5.53 -10.21
C GLY A 225 4.43 -4.22 -10.29
N LEU A 226 4.22 -3.46 -11.39
CA LEU A 226 5.06 -2.32 -11.78
C LEU A 226 4.85 -1.04 -10.94
N GLY A 227 3.77 -0.99 -10.15
CA GLY A 227 3.34 0.24 -9.50
C GLY A 227 2.98 1.35 -10.50
N LEU A 228 3.10 2.60 -10.06
CA LEU A 228 2.98 3.78 -10.92
C LEU A 228 4.35 4.38 -11.24
N GLY A 229 4.38 5.20 -12.28
CA GLY A 229 5.54 5.95 -12.72
C GLY A 229 5.79 7.21 -11.88
N HIS A 230 6.36 8.20 -12.53
CA HIS A 230 6.81 9.43 -11.87
C HIS A 230 5.65 10.28 -11.32
N THR A 231 5.97 11.12 -10.35
CA THR A 231 5.07 12.16 -9.87
C THR A 231 4.83 13.22 -10.93
N ARG A 232 3.61 13.71 -10.98
CA ARG A 232 3.18 14.77 -11.88
C ARG A 232 4.04 16.01 -11.68
N LYS A 233 4.56 16.55 -12.78
CA LYS A 233 5.14 17.89 -12.78
C LYS A 233 4.06 18.95 -12.70
N MET A 234 4.34 20.02 -11.97
CA MET A 234 3.51 21.22 -11.91
C MET A 234 3.66 22.07 -13.17
N GLY A 235 4.84 22.04 -13.81
CA GLY A 235 5.15 22.80 -15.02
C GLY A 235 5.38 24.29 -14.76
N ILE A 236 5.86 24.64 -13.57
CA ILE A 236 6.16 26.04 -13.19
C ILE A 236 7.66 26.36 -13.33
N PRO A 237 8.03 27.62 -13.59
CA PRO A 237 9.44 28.01 -13.60
C PRO A 237 10.13 27.67 -12.27
N GLY A 238 11.36 27.15 -12.36
CA GLY A 238 12.18 26.79 -11.21
C GLY A 238 11.86 25.45 -10.54
N GLU A 239 10.90 24.67 -11.07
CA GLU A 239 10.53 23.36 -10.50
C GLU A 239 11.69 22.34 -10.44
N ASP A 240 12.67 22.45 -11.33
CA ASP A 240 13.85 21.56 -11.35
C ASP A 240 15.07 22.14 -10.56
N LEU A 241 14.88 23.20 -9.77
CA LEU A 241 15.96 23.80 -8.98
C LEU A 241 16.45 22.86 -7.86
N PRO A 242 17.74 22.90 -7.50
CA PRO A 242 18.22 22.27 -6.26
C PRO A 242 17.38 22.73 -5.07
N GLY A 243 16.98 21.79 -4.21
CA GLY A 243 16.11 22.06 -3.07
C GLY A 243 14.62 21.85 -3.35
N VAL A 244 14.22 21.68 -4.60
CA VAL A 244 12.93 21.10 -4.96
C VAL A 244 13.06 19.57 -4.99
N TRP A 245 12.11 18.89 -4.37
CA TRP A 245 12.04 17.44 -4.29
C TRP A 245 10.75 16.94 -4.90
N GLU A 246 10.86 15.80 -5.57
CA GLU A 246 9.72 14.93 -5.80
C GLU A 246 9.37 14.22 -4.48
N ALA A 247 8.08 14.12 -4.14
CA ALA A 247 7.60 13.60 -2.87
C ALA A 247 8.09 12.17 -2.55
N LEU A 248 8.04 11.24 -3.51
CA LEU A 248 8.50 9.87 -3.27
C LEU A 248 10.02 9.82 -3.10
N ALA A 249 10.77 10.57 -3.90
CA ALA A 249 12.22 10.71 -3.72
C ALA A 249 12.58 11.31 -2.35
N TYR A 250 11.80 12.26 -1.84
CA TYR A 250 11.98 12.82 -0.51
C TYR A 250 11.72 11.78 0.60
N LEU A 251 10.61 11.05 0.52
CA LEU A 251 10.26 10.00 1.49
C LEU A 251 11.32 8.88 1.47
N GLU A 252 11.78 8.49 0.29
CA GLU A 252 12.85 7.53 0.09
C GLU A 252 14.16 7.97 0.73
N ALA A 253 14.61 9.19 0.45
CA ALA A 253 15.82 9.74 1.05
C ALA A 253 15.69 9.84 2.58
N SER A 254 14.51 10.15 3.09
CA SER A 254 14.25 10.23 4.54
C SER A 254 14.37 8.87 5.25
N ARG A 255 14.15 7.76 4.53
CA ARG A 255 14.22 6.39 5.07
C ARG A 255 15.58 5.73 4.87
N THR A 256 16.18 5.92 3.70
CA THR A 256 17.30 5.10 3.23
C THR A 256 18.65 5.83 3.28
N ALA A 257 18.65 7.16 3.33
CA ALA A 257 19.88 7.90 3.48
C ALA A 257 20.45 7.74 4.90
N PRO A 258 21.78 7.70 5.06
CA PRO A 258 22.42 7.86 6.36
C PRO A 258 21.89 9.10 7.11
N PRO A 259 21.82 9.08 8.46
CA PRO A 259 21.24 10.18 9.24
C PRO A 259 21.79 11.58 8.92
N ASP A 260 23.09 11.68 8.61
CA ASP A 260 23.79 12.91 8.23
C ASP A 260 23.46 13.40 6.81
N LYS A 261 22.85 12.54 5.98
CA LYS A 261 22.47 12.81 4.59
C LYS A 261 20.96 12.89 4.37
N GLN A 262 20.16 12.74 5.43
CA GLN A 262 18.71 12.88 5.34
C GLN A 262 18.33 14.31 4.89
N PRO A 263 17.21 14.47 4.16
CA PRO A 263 16.84 15.73 3.51
C PRO A 263 16.25 16.75 4.50
N ARG A 264 17.08 17.28 5.41
CA ARG A 264 16.68 18.25 6.45
C ARG A 264 16.72 19.69 5.93
N ALA A 265 15.79 20.50 6.42
CA ALA A 265 15.69 21.93 6.13
C ALA A 265 14.96 22.64 7.29
N LYS A 266 15.16 23.96 7.43
CA LYS A 266 14.50 24.73 8.49
C LYS A 266 13.05 25.05 8.13
N VAL A 267 12.82 25.53 6.91
CA VAL A 267 11.48 25.83 6.40
C VAL A 267 11.16 24.94 5.20
N VAL A 268 10.10 24.14 5.31
CA VAL A 268 9.68 23.19 4.28
C VAL A 268 8.29 23.54 3.77
N ALA A 269 8.14 23.64 2.44
CA ALA A 269 6.85 23.80 1.78
C ALA A 269 6.49 22.54 0.98
N VAL A 270 5.40 21.87 1.35
CA VAL A 270 4.85 20.73 0.62
C VAL A 270 3.69 21.17 -0.26
N VAL A 271 3.81 21.01 -1.56
CA VAL A 271 2.76 21.38 -2.53
C VAL A 271 1.89 20.17 -2.81
N GLY A 272 0.65 20.18 -2.28
CA GLY A 272 -0.27 19.05 -2.38
C GLY A 272 -1.27 19.03 -1.23
N GLY A 273 -2.15 18.02 -1.21
CA GLY A 273 -3.11 17.84 -0.11
C GLY A 273 -3.57 16.40 0.13
N GLY A 274 -3.02 15.42 -0.60
CA GLY A 274 -3.32 14.00 -0.39
C GLY A 274 -2.47 13.39 0.72
N ASN A 275 -2.66 12.10 0.99
CA ASN A 275 -1.93 11.38 2.04
C ASN A 275 -0.41 11.48 1.87
N THR A 276 0.12 11.40 0.64
CA THR A 276 1.55 11.60 0.38
C THR A 276 2.06 12.99 0.82
N ALA A 277 1.24 14.04 0.70
CA ALA A 277 1.60 15.38 1.14
C ALA A 277 1.65 15.47 2.68
N ILE A 278 0.71 14.82 3.36
CA ILE A 278 0.74 14.66 4.83
C ILE A 278 2.01 13.91 5.22
N ASP A 279 2.29 12.76 4.60
CA ASP A 279 3.45 11.93 4.89
C ASP A 279 4.77 12.72 4.75
N CYS A 280 4.91 13.51 3.68
CA CYS A 280 6.07 14.38 3.50
C CYS A 280 6.17 15.45 4.59
N ALA A 281 5.06 16.14 4.89
CA ALA A 281 5.05 17.24 5.86
C ALA A 281 5.36 16.76 7.28
N THR A 282 4.71 15.67 7.70
CA THR A 282 4.91 15.04 9.00
C THR A 282 6.34 14.50 9.13
N THR A 283 6.89 13.91 8.06
CA THR A 283 8.30 13.48 8.02
C THR A 283 9.25 14.66 8.17
N ALA A 284 9.01 15.76 7.45
CA ALA A 284 9.82 16.99 7.55
C ALA A 284 9.81 17.58 8.95
N ALA A 285 8.63 17.67 9.58
CA ALA A 285 8.47 18.17 10.94
C ALA A 285 9.29 17.32 11.93
N ARG A 286 9.16 15.99 11.84
CA ARG A 286 9.87 15.05 12.71
C ARG A 286 11.38 14.98 12.46
N LEU A 287 11.83 15.32 11.25
CA LEU A 287 13.24 15.56 10.91
C LEU A 287 13.77 16.89 11.47
N GLY A 288 12.97 17.66 12.21
CA GLY A 288 13.40 18.86 12.93
C GLY A 288 13.28 20.15 12.13
N ALA A 289 12.41 20.21 11.12
CA ALA A 289 12.06 21.47 10.49
C ALA A 289 11.41 22.42 11.51
N GLU A 290 11.85 23.68 11.52
CA GLU A 290 11.32 24.73 12.40
C GLU A 290 9.90 25.17 11.95
N MET A 291 9.63 25.08 10.65
CA MET A 291 8.32 25.40 10.07
C MET A 291 8.02 24.49 8.88
N VAL A 292 6.84 23.87 8.88
CA VAL A 292 6.36 23.07 7.75
C VAL A 292 5.01 23.60 7.30
N MET A 293 4.87 23.82 5.99
CA MET A 293 3.65 24.31 5.37
C MET A 293 3.17 23.33 4.30
N ILE A 294 1.90 22.95 4.37
CA ILE A 294 1.18 22.34 3.25
C ILE A 294 0.51 23.44 2.45
N ILE A 295 0.92 23.59 1.19
CA ILE A 295 0.36 24.54 0.24
C ILE A 295 -0.68 23.82 -0.61
N TYR A 296 -1.94 24.21 -0.48
CA TYR A 296 -3.04 23.57 -1.19
C TYR A 296 -3.91 24.56 -1.95
N ARG A 297 -4.17 24.23 -3.22
CA ARG A 297 -4.86 25.11 -4.17
C ARG A 297 -6.38 25.26 -3.96
N ARG A 298 -6.97 24.49 -3.04
CA ARG A 298 -8.40 24.56 -2.70
C ARG A 298 -8.59 24.86 -1.21
N GLY A 299 -9.85 24.92 -0.77
CA GLY A 299 -10.20 25.19 0.61
C GLY A 299 -9.78 24.06 1.55
N ARG A 300 -9.77 24.36 2.86
CA ARG A 300 -9.45 23.39 3.92
C ARG A 300 -10.38 22.17 3.90
N ALA A 301 -11.65 22.38 3.60
CA ALA A 301 -12.65 21.30 3.51
C ALA A 301 -12.44 20.39 2.28
N ASP A 302 -11.70 20.84 1.27
CA ASP A 302 -11.42 20.08 0.05
C ASP A 302 -10.10 19.29 0.12
N VAL A 303 -9.43 19.24 1.28
CA VAL A 303 -8.18 18.49 1.46
C VAL A 303 -8.50 17.00 1.37
N PRO A 304 -7.94 16.26 0.38
CA PRO A 304 -8.34 14.88 0.11
C PRO A 304 -7.69 13.85 1.04
N ALA A 305 -6.67 14.23 1.82
CA ALA A 305 -6.08 13.32 2.80
C ALA A 305 -7.11 12.92 3.87
N PHE A 306 -6.97 11.71 4.42
CA PHE A 306 -7.90 11.22 5.43
C PHE A 306 -7.91 12.11 6.68
N PRO A 307 -9.06 12.27 7.36
CA PRO A 307 -9.14 13.13 8.55
C PRO A 307 -8.11 12.78 9.63
N TYR A 308 -7.88 11.50 9.90
CA TYR A 308 -6.89 11.05 10.89
C TYR A 308 -5.44 11.38 10.47
N GLU A 309 -5.11 11.32 9.18
CA GLU A 309 -3.81 11.75 8.63
C GLU A 309 -3.62 13.26 8.79
N GLN A 310 -4.67 14.05 8.52
CA GLN A 310 -4.64 15.49 8.75
C GLN A 310 -4.44 15.85 10.23
N GLU A 311 -4.99 15.04 11.14
CA GLU A 311 -4.82 15.21 12.58
C GLU A 311 -3.38 14.91 13.01
N ILE A 312 -2.73 13.90 12.43
CA ILE A 312 -1.30 13.62 12.66
C ILE A 312 -0.45 14.84 12.25
N ALA A 313 -0.67 15.38 11.05
CA ALA A 313 0.04 16.59 10.60
C ALA A 313 -0.22 17.78 11.53
N ARG A 314 -1.46 17.94 12.03
CA ARG A 314 -1.81 18.99 13.01
C ARG A 314 -1.07 18.80 14.34
N MET A 315 -0.94 17.56 14.81
CA MET A 315 -0.21 17.22 16.04
C MET A 315 1.29 17.47 15.92
N ASP A 316 1.84 17.38 14.71
CA ASP A 316 3.23 17.75 14.38
C ASP A 316 3.35 19.21 13.90
N GLU A 317 2.37 20.06 14.26
CA GLU A 317 2.35 21.52 14.06
C GLU A 317 2.49 21.98 12.58
N VAL A 318 2.10 21.14 11.63
CA VAL A 318 2.10 21.47 10.20
C VAL A 318 1.02 22.51 9.90
N LEU A 319 1.42 23.59 9.21
CA LEU A 319 0.54 24.69 8.82
C LEU A 319 -0.11 24.42 7.47
N PHE A 320 -1.44 24.53 7.40
CA PHE A 320 -2.16 24.42 6.13
C PHE A 320 -2.39 25.80 5.52
N VAL A 321 -1.72 26.07 4.41
CA VAL A 321 -1.87 27.27 3.60
C VAL A 321 -2.77 26.95 2.40
N CYS A 322 -4.08 26.88 2.68
CA CYS A 322 -5.12 26.59 1.70
C CYS A 322 -5.41 27.78 0.78
N ASN A 323 -6.20 27.55 -0.27
CA ASN A 323 -6.56 28.55 -1.28
C ASN A 323 -5.33 29.23 -1.89
N THR A 324 -4.29 28.43 -2.16
CA THR A 324 -2.97 28.90 -2.56
C THR A 324 -2.40 28.03 -3.67
N LEU A 325 -2.10 28.66 -4.80
CA LEU A 325 -1.52 27.99 -5.96
C LEU A 325 -0.10 28.54 -6.20
N PRO A 326 0.94 27.70 -6.10
CA PRO A 326 2.27 28.07 -6.57
C PRO A 326 2.29 28.34 -8.08
N VAL A 327 3.05 29.36 -8.49
CA VAL A 327 3.21 29.74 -9.90
C VAL A 327 4.66 29.83 -10.35
N GLU A 328 5.62 29.87 -9.40
CA GLU A 328 7.05 29.89 -9.66
C GLU A 328 7.83 29.50 -8.39
N VAL A 329 8.93 28.76 -8.56
CA VAL A 329 9.94 28.55 -7.53
C VAL A 329 11.03 29.61 -7.69
N ILE A 330 11.23 30.43 -6.66
CA ILE A 330 12.24 31.49 -6.65
C ILE A 330 13.57 30.90 -6.20
N ALA A 331 14.64 31.26 -6.90
CA ALA A 331 16.00 30.87 -6.57
C ALA A 331 16.76 31.96 -5.81
N GLN A 332 17.58 31.55 -4.85
CA GLN A 332 18.65 32.35 -4.25
C GLN A 332 19.94 31.52 -4.29
N ASN A 333 21.03 32.10 -4.80
CA ASN A 333 22.32 31.41 -4.98
C ASN A 333 22.21 30.08 -5.76
N GLY A 334 21.31 30.01 -6.74
CA GLY A 334 21.10 28.81 -7.58
C GLY A 334 20.33 27.68 -6.92
N ARG A 335 19.71 27.90 -5.75
CA ARG A 335 18.88 26.93 -5.02
C ARG A 335 17.49 27.51 -4.75
N ALA A 336 16.46 26.67 -4.67
CA ALA A 336 15.14 27.05 -4.19
C ALA A 336 15.21 27.76 -2.83
N SER A 337 14.52 28.89 -2.71
CA SER A 337 14.45 29.70 -1.48
C SER A 337 13.05 30.19 -1.14
N ALA A 338 12.12 30.19 -2.11
CA ALA A 338 10.73 30.57 -1.89
C ALA A 338 9.80 30.05 -3.00
N LEU A 339 8.51 30.06 -2.72
CA LEU A 339 7.44 29.90 -3.70
C LEU A 339 6.75 31.24 -3.93
N ARG A 340 6.66 31.68 -5.20
CA ARG A 340 5.68 32.70 -5.59
C ARG A 340 4.35 32.00 -5.78
N CYS A 341 3.33 32.46 -5.07
CA CYS A 341 2.00 31.88 -5.06
C CYS A 341 0.95 32.94 -5.35
N VAL A 342 -0.18 32.52 -5.90
CA VAL A 342 -1.40 33.32 -6.04
C VAL A 342 -2.49 32.74 -5.14
N ARG A 343 -3.44 33.58 -4.73
CA ARG A 343 -4.64 33.12 -4.03
C ARG A 343 -5.63 32.54 -5.03
N THR A 344 -6.34 31.52 -4.58
CA THR A 344 -7.46 30.93 -5.31
C THR A 344 -8.76 31.13 -4.54
N GLN A 345 -9.88 31.06 -5.25
CA GLN A 345 -11.22 31.04 -4.66
C GLN A 345 -12.03 29.88 -5.24
N PRO A 346 -13.04 29.36 -4.52
CA PRO A 346 -13.93 28.34 -5.06
C PRO A 346 -14.57 28.80 -6.37
N GLY A 347 -14.47 27.96 -7.40
CA GLY A 347 -15.13 28.13 -8.69
C GLY A 347 -16.30 27.16 -8.85
N PRO A 348 -17.06 27.24 -9.96
CA PRO A 348 -18.13 26.28 -10.25
C PRO A 348 -17.57 24.85 -10.30
N PRO A 349 -18.28 23.81 -9.84
CA PRO A 349 -17.79 22.43 -9.82
C PRO A 349 -17.25 21.99 -11.19
N GLY A 350 -16.09 21.33 -11.18
CA GLY A 350 -15.48 20.80 -12.39
C GLY A 350 -16.22 19.57 -12.95
N PRO A 351 -15.90 19.14 -14.19
CA PRO A 351 -16.49 17.94 -14.80
C PRO A 351 -16.22 16.64 -14.02
N ASP A 352 -15.19 16.64 -13.17
CA ASP A 352 -14.79 15.51 -12.31
C ASP A 352 -15.51 15.52 -10.93
N GLY A 353 -16.47 16.42 -10.75
CA GLY A 353 -17.20 16.61 -9.48
C GLY A 353 -16.37 17.25 -8.37
N LYS A 354 -15.09 17.57 -8.62
CA LYS A 354 -14.24 18.25 -7.65
C LYS A 354 -14.51 19.75 -7.71
N SER A 355 -14.44 20.42 -6.57
CA SER A 355 -14.49 21.88 -6.48
C SER A 355 -13.45 22.47 -7.44
N ALA A 356 -13.89 23.18 -8.48
CA ALA A 356 -12.95 23.95 -9.28
C ALA A 356 -12.47 25.16 -8.46
N PHE A 357 -11.44 25.80 -8.96
CA PHE A 357 -10.95 27.03 -8.35
C PHE A 357 -10.62 28.03 -9.45
N GLU A 358 -10.74 29.30 -9.11
CA GLU A 358 -10.33 30.41 -9.96
C GLU A 358 -9.16 31.13 -9.29
N VAL A 359 -8.19 31.56 -10.10
CA VAL A 359 -7.07 32.37 -9.62
C VAL A 359 -7.56 33.80 -9.40
N MET A 360 -7.26 34.37 -8.22
CA MET A 360 -7.55 35.77 -7.93
C MET A 360 -6.43 36.66 -8.51
N PRO A 361 -6.68 37.53 -9.51
CA PRO A 361 -5.65 38.41 -10.06
C PRO A 361 -5.10 39.38 -9.00
N GLY A 362 -3.80 39.73 -9.09
CA GLY A 362 -3.15 40.69 -8.18
C GLY A 362 -2.99 40.18 -6.74
N SER A 363 -3.09 38.87 -6.52
CA SER A 363 -2.98 38.23 -5.20
C SER A 363 -1.64 37.55 -4.95
N ASP A 364 -0.62 37.89 -5.74
CA ASP A 364 0.73 37.37 -5.63
C ASP A 364 1.29 37.56 -4.22
N ARG A 365 1.91 36.50 -3.70
CA ARG A 365 2.65 36.49 -2.44
C ARG A 365 3.84 35.57 -2.53
N ILE A 366 4.85 35.84 -1.73
CA ILE A 366 6.06 35.03 -1.63
C ILE A 366 6.03 34.29 -0.30
N LEU A 367 6.18 32.97 -0.36
CA LEU A 367 6.30 32.09 0.80
C LEU A 367 7.74 31.56 0.84
N GLY A 368 8.54 31.98 1.83
CA GLY A 368 9.91 31.50 2.00
C GLY A 368 9.94 30.01 2.34
N ALA A 369 10.84 29.25 1.72
CA ALA A 369 11.07 27.83 2.00
C ALA A 369 12.45 27.39 1.47
N ASP A 370 13.25 26.77 2.33
CA ASP A 370 14.60 26.25 1.97
C ASP A 370 14.51 24.91 1.20
N GLN A 371 13.36 24.25 1.32
CA GLN A 371 13.05 22.99 0.67
C GLN A 371 11.58 23.01 0.24
N ILE A 372 11.34 22.58 -1.00
CA ILE A 372 10.00 22.48 -1.58
C ILE A 372 9.79 21.03 -1.99
N ILE A 373 8.65 20.45 -1.63
CA ILE A 373 8.32 19.05 -1.93
C ILE A 373 7.06 19.02 -2.79
N MET A 374 7.17 18.53 -4.02
CA MET A 374 6.05 18.43 -4.97
C MET A 374 5.31 17.11 -4.77
N ALA A 375 4.14 17.16 -4.12
CA ALA A 375 3.29 16.01 -3.78
C ALA A 375 1.98 16.04 -4.59
N LEU A 376 2.12 15.97 -5.92
CA LEU A 376 1.03 16.15 -6.89
C LEU A 376 0.37 14.85 -7.37
N GLY A 377 0.77 13.71 -6.79
CA GLY A 377 0.33 12.37 -7.18
C GLY A 377 1.11 11.81 -8.38
N GLN A 378 1.04 10.50 -8.57
CA GLN A 378 1.76 9.80 -9.62
C GLN A 378 0.99 9.74 -10.95
N GLN A 379 1.70 9.39 -12.00
CA GLN A 379 1.14 9.05 -13.31
C GLN A 379 1.46 7.59 -13.64
N PRO A 380 0.61 6.92 -14.44
CA PRO A 380 0.98 5.63 -15.01
C PRO A 380 2.23 5.73 -15.87
N TRP A 381 2.90 4.60 -16.08
CA TRP A 381 4.07 4.52 -16.95
C TRP A 381 3.69 4.86 -18.41
N GLU A 382 4.41 5.78 -19.04
CA GLU A 382 4.17 6.18 -20.43
C GLU A 382 4.55 5.09 -21.44
N ALA A 383 5.67 4.40 -21.20
CA ALA A 383 6.11 3.26 -21.97
C ALA A 383 6.97 2.34 -21.10
N VAL A 384 6.73 1.03 -21.20
CA VAL A 384 7.60 0.00 -20.63
C VAL A 384 8.07 -0.87 -21.78
N PRO A 385 9.39 -0.96 -22.05
CA PRO A 385 9.90 -1.71 -23.19
C PRO A 385 9.42 -3.17 -23.20
N GLY A 386 8.84 -3.60 -24.31
CA GLY A 386 8.24 -4.92 -24.50
C GLY A 386 6.77 -5.04 -24.07
N LEU A 387 6.16 -3.97 -23.53
CA LEU A 387 4.76 -3.92 -23.11
C LEU A 387 3.92 -2.92 -23.92
N GLU A 388 4.42 -2.45 -25.06
CA GLU A 388 3.82 -1.39 -25.87
C GLU A 388 2.42 -1.74 -26.41
N ASN A 389 2.11 -3.04 -26.51
CA ASN A 389 0.85 -3.55 -27.04
C ASN A 389 -0.20 -3.88 -25.95
N LEU A 390 0.06 -3.55 -24.68
CA LEU A 390 -0.93 -3.71 -23.63
C LEU A 390 -2.08 -2.71 -23.81
N LYS A 391 -3.31 -3.19 -23.65
CA LYS A 391 -4.47 -2.30 -23.55
C LYS A 391 -4.40 -1.52 -22.25
N THR A 392 -4.60 -0.22 -22.36
CA THR A 392 -4.67 0.69 -21.23
C THR A 392 -5.98 1.47 -21.26
N THR A 393 -6.50 1.79 -20.08
CA THR A 393 -7.61 2.73 -19.93
C THR A 393 -7.25 4.09 -20.52
N ARG A 394 -8.24 4.97 -20.70
CA ARG A 394 -7.99 6.37 -21.08
C ARG A 394 -7.03 7.10 -20.12
N GLY A 395 -6.95 6.65 -18.86
CA GLY A 395 -6.06 7.22 -17.85
C GLY A 395 -4.63 6.67 -17.88
N GLY A 396 -4.33 5.69 -18.75
CA GLY A 396 -3.01 5.05 -18.85
C GLY A 396 -2.79 3.84 -17.93
N LEU A 397 -3.80 3.45 -17.13
CA LEU A 397 -3.73 2.24 -16.31
C LEU A 397 -3.90 0.97 -17.15
N ILE A 398 -3.20 -0.10 -16.81
CA ILE A 398 -3.26 -1.37 -17.52
C ILE A 398 -4.64 -2.01 -17.33
N GLU A 399 -5.29 -2.40 -18.43
CA GLU A 399 -6.56 -3.13 -18.38
C GLU A 399 -6.32 -4.62 -18.13
N VAL A 400 -7.11 -5.18 -17.22
CA VAL A 400 -7.08 -6.60 -16.89
C VAL A 400 -8.48 -7.19 -16.83
N ASP A 401 -8.59 -8.50 -17.03
CA ASP A 401 -9.79 -9.25 -16.73
C ASP A 401 -10.09 -9.19 -15.22
N PRO A 402 -11.33 -8.83 -14.81
CA PRO A 402 -11.64 -8.59 -13.40
C PRO A 402 -11.67 -9.85 -12.52
N VAL A 403 -11.70 -11.06 -13.11
CA VAL A 403 -11.76 -12.33 -12.37
C VAL A 403 -10.37 -12.94 -12.20
N THR A 404 -9.54 -12.80 -13.22
CA THR A 404 -8.25 -13.48 -13.35
C THR A 404 -7.04 -12.54 -13.27
N HIS A 405 -7.25 -11.24 -13.51
CA HIS A 405 -6.21 -10.24 -13.70
C HIS A 405 -5.30 -10.47 -14.92
N GLU A 406 -5.74 -11.28 -15.88
CA GLU A 406 -5.03 -11.45 -17.15
C GLU A 406 -5.14 -10.17 -17.99
N THR A 407 -4.03 -9.71 -18.56
CA THR A 407 -3.99 -8.53 -19.43
C THR A 407 -4.45 -8.87 -20.85
N SER A 408 -4.46 -7.89 -21.75
CA SER A 408 -4.65 -8.15 -23.18
C SER A 408 -3.54 -9.00 -23.82
N MET A 409 -2.40 -9.17 -23.16
CA MET A 409 -1.32 -10.05 -23.61
C MET A 409 -1.47 -11.43 -22.97
N PRO A 410 -1.68 -12.50 -23.76
CA PRO A 410 -1.93 -13.83 -23.21
C PRO A 410 -0.79 -14.35 -22.34
N GLY A 411 -1.11 -14.84 -21.15
CA GLY A 411 -0.14 -15.36 -20.17
C GLY A 411 0.57 -14.28 -19.34
N VAL A 412 0.18 -13.02 -19.51
CA VAL A 412 0.69 -11.88 -18.74
C VAL A 412 -0.44 -11.31 -17.89
N PHE A 413 -0.19 -11.20 -16.59
CA PHE A 413 -1.12 -10.76 -15.57
C PHE A 413 -0.63 -9.46 -14.93
N CYS A 414 -1.51 -8.66 -14.33
CA CYS A 414 -1.12 -7.40 -13.71
C CYS A 414 -1.91 -7.13 -12.42
N GLY A 415 -1.29 -6.42 -11.47
CA GLY A 415 -1.94 -6.05 -10.21
C GLY A 415 -1.27 -4.87 -9.50
N GLY A 416 -1.87 -4.46 -8.39
CA GLY A 416 -1.42 -3.30 -7.62
C GLY A 416 -1.69 -1.97 -8.34
N ASP A 417 -0.83 -0.99 -8.10
CA ASP A 417 -1.11 0.40 -8.49
C ASP A 417 -1.18 0.63 -10.00
N ALA A 418 -0.57 -0.25 -10.78
CA ALA A 418 -0.60 -0.21 -12.23
C ALA A 418 -2.02 -0.38 -12.82
N ILE A 419 -2.96 -0.97 -12.06
CA ILE A 419 -4.34 -1.19 -12.50
C ILE A 419 -5.36 -0.32 -11.76
N ASN A 420 -5.09 0.11 -10.52
CA ASN A 420 -6.04 0.89 -9.70
C ASN A 420 -5.67 2.38 -9.54
N GLY A 421 -4.47 2.79 -9.97
CA GLY A 421 -4.06 4.19 -9.93
C GLY A 421 -3.55 4.68 -8.57
N GLY A 422 -3.02 3.79 -7.73
CA GLY A 422 -2.38 4.15 -6.46
C GLY A 422 -3.34 4.03 -5.29
N GLY A 423 -3.83 2.80 -5.07
CA GLY A 423 -4.70 2.46 -3.94
C GLY A 423 -3.92 2.12 -2.67
N GLU A 424 -4.57 1.38 -1.77
CA GLU A 424 -3.96 1.01 -0.50
C GLU A 424 -3.09 -0.25 -0.63
N VAL A 425 -2.12 -0.44 0.26
CA VAL A 425 -1.25 -1.64 0.29
C VAL A 425 -2.07 -2.92 0.30
N VAL A 426 -3.20 -2.92 1.02
CA VAL A 426 -4.11 -4.07 1.12
C VAL A 426 -4.80 -4.39 -0.21
N ASP A 427 -5.08 -3.39 -1.06
CA ASP A 427 -5.63 -3.61 -2.41
C ASP A 427 -4.58 -4.28 -3.30
N ALA A 428 -3.33 -3.82 -3.22
CA ALA A 428 -2.23 -4.41 -3.96
C ALA A 428 -1.99 -5.88 -3.55
N VAL A 429 -2.08 -6.20 -2.26
CA VAL A 429 -2.02 -7.59 -1.77
C VAL A 429 -3.15 -8.42 -2.36
N GLU A 430 -4.38 -7.93 -2.36
CA GLU A 430 -5.53 -8.66 -2.91
C GLU A 430 -5.38 -8.88 -4.42
N HIS A 431 -4.95 -7.86 -5.18
CA HIS A 431 -4.68 -8.00 -6.61
C HIS A 431 -3.62 -9.08 -6.88
N GLY A 432 -2.59 -9.19 -6.04
CA GLY A 432 -1.59 -10.25 -6.12
C GLY A 432 -2.19 -11.65 -5.91
N LYS A 433 -3.14 -11.80 -4.97
CA LYS A 433 -3.86 -13.06 -4.71
C LYS A 433 -4.75 -13.45 -5.89
N ILE A 434 -5.53 -12.50 -6.40
CA ILE A 434 -6.43 -12.73 -7.55
C ILE A 434 -5.60 -13.16 -8.77
N ALA A 435 -4.52 -12.44 -9.07
CA ALA A 435 -3.64 -12.77 -10.18
C ALA A 435 -2.93 -14.12 -10.01
N ALA A 436 -2.46 -14.46 -8.80
CA ALA A 436 -1.86 -15.77 -8.54
C ALA A 436 -2.84 -16.92 -8.83
N ARG A 437 -4.11 -16.75 -8.44
CA ARG A 437 -5.18 -17.69 -8.78
C ARG A 437 -5.42 -17.73 -10.29
N GLY A 438 -5.49 -16.58 -10.96
CA GLY A 438 -5.66 -16.49 -12.41
C GLY A 438 -4.56 -17.22 -13.19
N ILE A 439 -3.30 -16.99 -12.80
CA ILE A 439 -2.12 -17.70 -13.32
C ILE A 439 -2.28 -19.20 -13.12
N HIS A 440 -2.60 -19.62 -11.90
CA HIS A 440 -2.78 -21.03 -11.58
C HIS A 440 -3.84 -21.70 -12.47
N CYS A 441 -4.99 -21.04 -12.61
CA CYS A 441 -6.10 -21.53 -13.43
C CYS A 441 -5.69 -21.64 -14.89
N ARG A 442 -5.03 -20.63 -15.44
CA ARG A 442 -4.54 -20.64 -16.82
C ARG A 442 -3.57 -21.80 -17.07
N LEU A 443 -2.62 -22.02 -16.17
CA LEU A 443 -1.59 -23.07 -16.32
C LEU A 443 -2.15 -24.49 -16.32
N PHE A 444 -3.33 -24.68 -15.72
CA PHE A 444 -4.01 -25.98 -15.60
C PHE A 444 -5.34 -26.07 -16.38
N GLY A 445 -5.70 -25.04 -17.16
CA GLY A 445 -6.96 -25.00 -17.91
C GLY A 445 -8.20 -25.04 -17.02
N LEU A 446 -8.16 -24.37 -15.88
CA LEU A 446 -9.25 -24.31 -14.91
C LEU A 446 -10.09 -23.03 -15.11
N ASP A 447 -11.36 -23.11 -14.74
CA ASP A 447 -12.26 -21.95 -14.71
C ASP A 447 -12.09 -21.20 -13.38
N ALA A 448 -11.49 -20.02 -13.43
CA ALA A 448 -11.25 -19.18 -12.25
C ALA A 448 -12.54 -18.73 -11.55
N ALA A 449 -13.66 -18.62 -12.28
CA ALA A 449 -14.95 -18.27 -11.69
C ALA A 449 -15.56 -19.41 -10.87
N ARG A 450 -15.16 -20.67 -11.15
CA ARG A 450 -15.59 -21.86 -10.39
C ARG A 450 -14.67 -22.19 -9.22
N LEU A 451 -13.44 -21.70 -9.26
CA LEU A 451 -12.50 -21.75 -8.14
C LEU A 451 -12.79 -20.56 -7.23
N GLY A 452 -13.76 -20.75 -6.34
CA GLY A 452 -14.19 -19.75 -5.35
C GLY A 452 -13.00 -19.05 -4.68
N LEU A 453 -13.22 -17.79 -4.32
CA LEU A 453 -12.20 -17.03 -3.58
C LEU A 453 -11.98 -17.69 -2.21
N PRO A 454 -10.77 -17.61 -1.62
CA PRO A 454 -10.60 -17.90 -0.20
C PRO A 454 -11.55 -16.97 0.58
N GLY A 455 -12.62 -17.53 1.17
CA GLY A 455 -13.69 -16.76 1.81
C GLY A 455 -15.10 -17.11 1.32
N ASP A 456 -15.24 -17.80 0.19
CA ASP A 456 -16.49 -18.54 -0.08
C ASP A 456 -16.60 -19.64 0.97
N ASN A 457 -17.77 -19.78 1.60
CA ASN A 457 -18.09 -20.65 2.74
C ASN A 457 -17.90 -22.18 2.51
N GLY A 458 -17.01 -22.59 1.61
CA GLY A 458 -16.60 -23.96 1.37
C GLY A 458 -15.61 -24.46 2.43
N SER A 459 -15.80 -25.73 2.83
CA SER A 459 -15.07 -26.38 3.92
C SER A 459 -13.54 -26.15 3.93
N PRO A 460 -12.86 -26.21 5.10
CA PRO A 460 -11.41 -26.04 5.27
C PRO A 460 -10.48 -26.95 4.44
N ARG A 461 -11.02 -27.83 3.60
CA ARG A 461 -10.28 -28.88 2.89
C ARG A 461 -10.01 -28.59 1.42
N GLN A 462 -10.46 -27.46 0.87
CA GLN A 462 -10.24 -27.15 -0.54
C GLN A 462 -9.83 -25.70 -0.76
N THR A 463 -8.53 -25.43 -0.64
CA THR A 463 -7.89 -24.21 -1.13
C THR A 463 -7.59 -24.36 -2.62
N TRP A 464 -7.80 -23.33 -3.44
CA TRP A 464 -7.52 -23.39 -4.88
C TRP A 464 -6.08 -23.84 -5.19
N HIS A 465 -5.13 -23.60 -4.28
CA HIS A 465 -3.73 -24.03 -4.37
C HIS A 465 -3.52 -25.52 -4.64
N SER A 466 -4.47 -26.40 -4.32
CA SER A 466 -4.33 -27.85 -4.50
C SER A 466 -5.07 -28.41 -5.73
N VAL A 467 -5.86 -27.59 -6.44
CA VAL A 467 -6.65 -28.04 -7.59
C VAL A 467 -5.77 -28.07 -8.83
N ARG A 468 -5.74 -29.17 -9.58
CA ARG A 468 -4.90 -29.31 -10.78
C ARG A 468 -5.68 -29.73 -12.02
N ARG A 469 -6.90 -30.23 -11.83
CA ARG A 469 -7.83 -30.65 -12.88
C ARG A 469 -9.24 -30.20 -12.53
N PRO A 470 -10.14 -30.00 -13.52
CA PRO A 470 -11.54 -29.70 -13.25
C PRO A 470 -12.24 -30.73 -12.36
N SER A 471 -11.83 -32.01 -12.46
CA SER A 471 -12.33 -33.11 -11.61
C SER A 471 -11.98 -32.95 -10.12
N ASP A 472 -10.95 -32.16 -9.80
CA ASP A 472 -10.56 -31.94 -8.42
C ASP A 472 -11.50 -30.91 -7.76
N ILE A 473 -12.25 -30.11 -8.53
CA ILE A 473 -13.24 -29.13 -8.04
C ILE A 473 -14.44 -29.89 -7.48
N ARG A 474 -14.74 -29.70 -6.19
CA ARG A 474 -15.96 -30.28 -5.61
C ARG A 474 -17.18 -29.54 -6.13
N PRO A 475 -18.30 -30.24 -6.40
CA PRO A 475 -19.56 -29.57 -6.67
C PRO A 475 -19.95 -28.68 -5.49
N PRO A 476 -20.63 -27.55 -5.72
CA PRO A 476 -21.15 -26.72 -4.65
C PRO A 476 -22.00 -27.58 -3.71
N ALA A 477 -21.90 -27.35 -2.40
CA ALA A 477 -22.73 -28.04 -1.44
C ALA A 477 -24.21 -27.83 -1.82
N PRO A 478 -25.07 -28.86 -1.78
CA PRO A 478 -26.48 -28.69 -2.05
C PRO A 478 -27.02 -27.60 -1.12
N ALA A 479 -27.76 -26.64 -1.66
CA ALA A 479 -28.41 -25.61 -0.87
C ALA A 479 -29.28 -26.30 0.20
N VAL A 480 -28.93 -26.11 1.47
CA VAL A 480 -29.75 -26.59 2.57
C VAL A 480 -31.02 -25.75 2.55
N ALA A 481 -32.13 -26.34 2.12
CA ALA A 481 -33.43 -25.69 2.19
C ALA A 481 -33.68 -25.27 3.66
N PRO A 482 -34.21 -24.07 3.93
CA PRO A 482 -34.55 -23.68 5.28
C PRO A 482 -35.54 -24.70 5.85
N ALA A 483 -35.16 -25.35 6.95
CA ALA A 483 -36.06 -26.20 7.69
C ALA A 483 -37.18 -25.31 8.25
N HIS A 484 -38.38 -25.42 7.67
CA HIS A 484 -39.58 -24.86 8.28
C HIS A 484 -39.90 -25.70 9.53
N HIS A 485 -39.64 -25.15 10.71
CA HIS A 485 -40.21 -25.60 11.96
C HIS A 485 -40.75 -24.41 12.75
#